data_AF-A0A2N3LCQ5-F1
#
_entry.id   AF-A0A2N3LCQ5-F1
#
_cell.length_a   1.000
_cell.length_b   1.000
_cell.length_c   1.000
_cell.angle_alpha   90.00
_cell.angle_beta   90.00
_cell.angle_gamma   90.00
#
_symmetry.space_group_name_H-M   'P 1'
#
loop_
_entity.id
_entity.type
_entity.pdbx_description
1 polymer ?
#
loop_
_entity_poly.entity_id
_entity_poly.type
_entity_poly.pdbx_seq_one_letter_code
_entity_poly.pdbx_strand_id
1 'polypeptide(L)'
;MELTLEVIPKSTWGKNVRSEYKSDWDKIRKLVYQKAMMKCQICYEKQETLHAHEVWEFDEEDHIQKLVDIIGICEDCHNTIHYGRAKLVGTDQEAKEHFMKVNECDELDWMLAVQEVSIKSMKRNKIKDWKLDLSLVEEYLK
;
A
#
# COMPACT_ATOMS: atom_id res chain seq x y z
N MET A 1 3.48 -12.95 -3.05
CA MET A 1 3.78 -11.69 -2.37
C MET A 1 3.13 -11.79 -1.00
N GLU A 2 3.79 -11.33 0.05
CA GLU A 2 3.22 -11.36 1.41
C GLU A 2 2.33 -10.14 1.64
N LEU A 3 1.25 -10.29 2.42
CA LEU A 3 0.39 -9.17 2.80
C LEU A 3 1.02 -8.44 3.98
N THR A 4 1.61 -7.27 3.75
CA THR A 4 2.25 -6.47 4.80
C THR A 4 1.40 -5.26 5.19
N LEU A 5 1.56 -4.81 6.43
CA LEU A 5 1.01 -3.54 6.89
C LEU A 5 1.91 -2.38 6.42
N GLU A 6 1.32 -1.26 6.01
CA GLU A 6 2.09 -0.10 5.55
C GLU A 6 1.75 1.19 6.32
N VAL A 7 2.76 2.05 6.44
CA VAL A 7 2.61 3.41 6.96
C VAL A 7 3.33 4.44 6.09
N ILE A 8 2.55 5.40 5.61
CA ILE A 8 3.05 6.60 4.92
C ILE A 8 3.41 7.65 5.97
N PRO A 9 4.55 8.36 5.85
CA PRO A 9 4.89 9.48 6.71
C PRO A 9 3.87 10.63 6.59
N LYS A 10 3.61 11.32 7.70
CA LYS A 10 2.64 12.43 7.76
C LYS A 10 2.95 13.58 6.81
N SER A 11 4.22 13.83 6.50
CA SER A 11 4.66 14.90 5.58
C SER A 11 4.26 14.66 4.13
N THR A 12 3.99 13.41 3.75
CA THR A 12 3.60 13.01 2.39
C THR A 12 2.20 12.42 2.34
N TRP A 13 1.43 12.49 3.43
CA TRP A 13 0.03 12.12 3.42
C TRP A 13 -0.75 12.88 2.35
N GLY A 14 -1.50 12.14 1.54
CA GLY A 14 -2.28 12.70 0.43
C GLY A 14 -1.48 13.00 -0.83
N LYS A 15 -0.14 12.84 -0.82
CA LYS A 15 0.69 12.90 -2.03
C LYS A 15 0.85 11.50 -2.60
N ASN A 16 0.18 11.24 -3.71
CA ASN A 16 0.12 9.93 -4.35
C ASN A 16 -0.02 10.10 -5.88
N VAL A 17 0.06 9.02 -6.64
CA VAL A 17 -0.01 9.06 -8.11
C VAL A 17 -1.32 9.70 -8.56
N ARG A 18 -2.43 9.43 -7.86
CA ARG A 18 -3.73 10.05 -8.18
C ARG A 18 -3.74 11.56 -7.98
N SER A 19 -3.08 12.10 -6.96
CA SER A 19 -3.01 13.54 -6.70
C SER A 19 -2.10 14.24 -7.69
N GLU A 20 -0.95 13.64 -8.00
CA GLU A 20 0.07 14.24 -8.88
C GLU A 20 -0.23 14.05 -10.38
N TYR A 21 -0.87 12.95 -10.78
CA TYR A 21 -1.19 12.61 -12.17
C TYR A 21 -2.70 12.43 -12.38
N LYS A 22 -3.48 13.41 -11.92
CA LYS A 22 -4.96 13.33 -11.90
C LYS A 22 -5.59 13.03 -13.27
N SER A 23 -5.05 13.59 -14.36
CA SER A 23 -5.53 13.36 -15.74
C SER A 23 -5.31 11.92 -16.19
N ASP A 24 -4.21 11.31 -15.77
CA ASP A 24 -3.75 10.03 -16.27
C ASP A 24 -4.07 8.87 -15.33
N TRP A 25 -4.49 9.16 -14.10
CA TRP A 25 -4.81 8.17 -13.08
C TRP A 25 -5.77 7.08 -13.58
N ASP A 26 -6.80 7.49 -14.33
CA ASP A 26 -7.78 6.56 -14.90
C ASP A 26 -7.18 5.62 -15.96
N LYS A 27 -6.17 6.06 -16.71
CA LYS A 27 -5.40 5.23 -17.64
C LYS A 27 -4.52 4.25 -16.85
N ILE A 28 -3.75 4.77 -15.89
CA ILE A 28 -2.81 4.00 -15.07
C ILE A 28 -3.54 2.86 -14.34
N ARG A 29 -4.61 3.17 -13.59
CA ARG A 29 -5.32 2.14 -12.82
C ARG A 29 -5.94 1.05 -13.69
N LYS A 30 -6.42 1.39 -14.90
CA LYS A 30 -6.96 0.39 -15.85
C LYS A 30 -5.88 -0.55 -16.37
N LEU A 31 -4.69 -0.03 -16.66
CA LEU A 31 -3.54 -0.85 -17.05
C LEU A 31 -3.14 -1.81 -15.92
N VAL A 32 -3.13 -1.32 -14.68
CA VAL A 32 -2.86 -2.15 -13.49
C VAL A 32 -3.88 -3.28 -13.36
N TYR A 33 -5.18 -3.01 -13.50
CA TYR A 33 -6.21 -4.05 -13.44
C TYR A 33 -6.08 -5.11 -14.54
N GLN A 34 -5.73 -4.67 -15.76
CA GLN A 34 -5.49 -5.58 -16.89
C GLN A 34 -4.28 -6.47 -16.64
N LYS A 35 -3.16 -5.90 -16.17
CA LYS A 35 -1.95 -6.64 -15.79
C LYS A 35 -2.22 -7.66 -14.69
N ALA A 36 -3.07 -7.30 -13.72
CA ALA A 36 -3.48 -8.18 -12.62
C ALA A 36 -4.47 -9.29 -13.05
N MET A 37 -4.98 -9.26 -14.29
CA MET A 37 -5.95 -10.25 -14.82
C MET A 37 -7.17 -10.47 -13.91
N MET A 38 -7.65 -9.41 -13.26
CA MET A 38 -8.75 -9.47 -12.28
C MET A 38 -8.51 -10.44 -11.12
N LYS A 39 -7.23 -10.64 -10.74
CA LYS A 39 -6.82 -11.38 -9.55
C LYS A 39 -6.03 -10.45 -8.64
N CYS A 40 -6.25 -10.56 -7.33
CA CYS A 40 -5.45 -9.83 -6.36
C CYS A 40 -3.98 -10.27 -6.50
N GLN A 41 -3.04 -9.33 -6.63
CA GLN A 41 -1.61 -9.66 -6.74
C GLN A 41 -0.96 -10.09 -5.42
N ILE A 42 -1.71 -10.06 -4.30
CA ILE A 42 -1.28 -10.52 -2.98
C ILE A 42 -1.86 -11.89 -2.65
N CYS A 43 -3.18 -11.95 -2.45
CA CYS A 43 -3.85 -13.18 -2.04
C CYS A 43 -4.27 -14.09 -3.21
N TYR A 44 -4.04 -13.66 -4.46
CA TYR A 44 -4.33 -14.41 -5.69
C TYR A 44 -5.80 -14.75 -5.96
N GLU A 45 -6.71 -14.31 -5.09
CA GLU A 45 -8.15 -14.49 -5.27
C GLU A 45 -8.67 -13.71 -6.48
N LYS A 46 -9.61 -14.32 -7.21
CA LYS A 46 -10.31 -13.66 -8.31
C LYS A 46 -11.26 -12.60 -7.76
N GLN A 47 -11.30 -11.44 -8.41
CA GLN A 47 -12.13 -10.33 -8.00
C GLN A 47 -12.95 -9.78 -9.17
N GLU A 48 -14.14 -9.26 -8.87
CA GLU A 48 -14.94 -8.50 -9.85
C GLU A 48 -14.41 -7.06 -10.00
N THR A 49 -13.77 -6.53 -8.96
CA THR A 49 -13.17 -5.20 -8.93
C THR A 49 -11.81 -5.24 -8.23
N LEU A 50 -10.89 -4.38 -8.66
CA LEU A 50 -9.56 -4.23 -8.06
C LEU A 50 -9.31 -2.78 -7.66
N HIS A 51 -8.47 -2.62 -6.65
CA HIS A 51 -7.90 -1.35 -6.22
C HIS A 51 -6.46 -1.25 -6.74
N ALA A 52 -6.10 -0.10 -7.28
CA ALA A 52 -4.72 0.17 -7.67
C ALA A 52 -4.01 0.69 -6.42
N HIS A 53 -3.03 -0.05 -5.94
CA HIS A 53 -2.30 0.23 -4.72
C HIS A 53 -0.84 0.51 -5.07
N GLU A 54 -0.33 1.62 -4.56
CA GLU A 54 1.04 2.09 -4.76
C GLU A 54 1.96 1.38 -3.76
N VAL A 55 3.02 0.77 -4.27
CA VAL A 55 4.04 0.13 -3.45
C VAL A 55 5.21 1.09 -3.31
N TRP A 56 5.60 1.38 -2.07
CA TRP A 56 6.60 2.38 -1.73
C TRP A 56 7.85 1.80 -1.08
N GLU A 57 9.01 2.29 -1.52
CA GLU A 57 10.26 2.19 -0.77
C GLU A 57 10.57 3.51 -0.07
N PHE A 58 11.23 3.42 1.08
CA PHE A 58 11.57 4.57 1.91
C PHE A 58 13.07 4.56 2.22
N ASP A 59 13.77 5.53 1.66
CA ASP A 59 15.16 5.84 1.99
C ASP A 59 15.17 6.89 3.10
N GLU A 60 15.45 6.44 4.34
CA GLU A 60 15.51 7.32 5.52
C GLU A 60 16.81 8.13 5.59
N GLU A 61 17.83 7.83 4.78
CA GLU A 61 19.10 8.57 4.76
C GLU A 61 19.03 9.75 3.79
N ASP A 62 18.54 9.51 2.57
CA ASP A 62 18.37 10.54 1.52
C ASP A 62 16.99 11.23 1.55
N HIS A 63 16.12 10.78 2.45
CA HIS A 63 14.74 11.24 2.65
C HIS A 63 13.89 11.05 1.38
N ILE A 64 13.94 9.87 0.74
CA ILE A 64 13.23 9.59 -0.51
C ILE A 64 12.11 8.58 -0.29
N GLN A 65 10.87 8.96 -0.59
CA GLN A 65 9.75 8.05 -0.75
C GLN A 65 9.61 7.74 -2.24
N LYS A 66 9.93 6.51 -2.63
CA LYS A 66 10.00 6.09 -4.03
C LYS A 66 8.87 5.14 -4.39
N LEU A 67 8.15 5.47 -5.46
CA LEU A 67 7.19 4.55 -6.06
C LEU A 67 7.94 3.44 -6.79
N VAL A 68 7.74 2.19 -6.38
CA VAL A 68 8.43 1.04 -6.98
C VAL A 68 7.52 0.11 -7.76
N ASP A 69 6.22 0.11 -7.46
CA ASP A 69 5.22 -0.59 -8.26
C ASP A 69 3.81 0.02 -8.05
N ILE A 70 2.89 -0.29 -8.94
CA ILE A 70 1.45 -0.11 -8.74
C ILE A 70 0.77 -1.44 -9.07
N ILE A 71 0.16 -2.04 -8.04
CA ILE A 71 -0.43 -3.37 -8.12
C ILE A 71 -1.95 -3.35 -7.99
N GLY A 72 -2.62 -4.30 -8.62
CA GLY A 72 -4.05 -4.54 -8.50
C GLY A 72 -4.35 -5.50 -7.35
N ILE A 73 -5.06 -5.04 -6.33
CA ILE A 73 -5.38 -5.83 -5.14
C ILE A 73 -6.88 -5.79 -4.79
N CYS A 74 -7.36 -6.77 -4.03
CA CYS A 74 -8.73 -6.79 -3.53
C CYS A 74 -8.92 -5.76 -2.40
N GLU A 75 -10.19 -5.48 -2.08
CA GLU A 75 -10.56 -4.55 -1.01
C GLU A 75 -10.03 -4.98 0.36
N ASP A 76 -10.09 -6.28 0.69
CA ASP A 76 -9.63 -6.80 1.99
C ASP A 76 -8.11 -6.63 2.17
N CYS A 77 -7.32 -6.96 1.14
CA CYS A 77 -5.87 -6.72 1.13
C CYS A 77 -5.58 -5.22 1.27
N HIS A 78 -6.30 -4.37 0.53
CA HIS A 78 -6.10 -2.92 0.57
C HIS A 78 -6.45 -2.33 1.95
N ASN A 79 -7.55 -2.78 2.56
CA ASN A 79 -7.94 -2.38 3.92
C ASN A 79 -6.90 -2.85 4.95
N THR A 80 -6.36 -4.06 4.77
CA THR A 80 -5.33 -4.63 5.64
C THR A 80 -4.03 -3.85 5.57
N ILE A 81 -3.50 -3.58 4.37
CA ILE A 81 -2.29 -2.75 4.18
C ILE A 81 -2.45 -1.41 4.89
N HIS A 82 -3.62 -0.78 4.73
CA HIS A 82 -3.96 0.48 5.39
C HIS A 82 -4.58 0.28 6.79
N TYR A 83 -4.00 -0.59 7.61
CA TYR A 83 -4.47 -0.90 8.95
C TYR A 83 -4.70 0.34 9.85
N GLY A 84 -3.86 1.36 9.73
CA GLY A 84 -4.06 2.63 10.44
C GLY A 84 -5.41 3.28 10.14
N ARG A 85 -5.91 3.17 8.89
CA ARG A 85 -7.25 3.59 8.51
C ARG A 85 -8.31 2.59 8.99
N ALA A 86 -8.07 1.29 8.86
CA ALA A 86 -9.00 0.24 9.31
C ALA A 86 -9.40 0.44 10.78
N LYS A 87 -8.42 0.76 11.65
CA LYS A 87 -8.67 1.16 13.05
C LYS A 87 -9.60 2.36 13.22
N LEU A 88 -9.46 3.39 12.39
CA LEU A 88 -10.27 4.60 12.49
C LEU A 88 -11.71 4.38 12.06
N VAL A 89 -11.95 3.42 11.16
CA VAL A 89 -13.29 3.12 10.65
C VAL A 89 -13.92 1.87 11.28
N GLY A 90 -13.23 1.23 12.23
CA GLY A 90 -13.72 0.09 12.99
C GLY A 90 -13.73 -1.23 12.23
N THR A 91 -12.82 -1.41 11.26
CA THR A 91 -12.66 -2.64 10.47
C THR A 91 -11.31 -3.34 10.73
N ASP A 92 -10.75 -3.13 11.92
CA ASP A 92 -9.43 -3.63 12.30
C ASP A 92 -9.40 -5.13 12.60
N GLN A 93 -10.53 -5.70 13.06
CA GLN A 93 -10.66 -7.13 13.28
C GLN A 93 -10.66 -7.90 11.95
N GLU A 94 -11.41 -7.41 10.95
CA GLU A 94 -11.45 -7.98 9.60
C GLU A 94 -10.07 -7.92 8.94
N ALA A 95 -9.35 -6.80 9.12
CA ALA A 95 -7.97 -6.67 8.64
C ALA A 95 -7.02 -7.70 9.28
N LYS A 96 -7.14 -7.92 10.60
CA LYS A 96 -6.36 -8.93 11.32
C LYS A 96 -6.65 -10.34 10.80
N GLU A 97 -7.92 -10.70 10.69
CA GLU A 97 -8.35 -12.02 10.22
C GLU A 97 -7.88 -12.28 8.79
N HIS A 98 -8.00 -11.27 7.91
CA HIS A 98 -7.52 -11.37 6.54
C HIS A 98 -5.99 -11.50 6.46
N PHE A 99 -5.25 -10.72 7.25
CA PHE A 99 -3.79 -10.85 7.36
C PHE A 99 -3.36 -12.28 7.71
N MET A 100 -3.91 -12.83 8.79
CA MET A 100 -3.57 -14.17 9.26
C MET A 100 -3.94 -15.24 8.23
N LYS A 101 -5.09 -15.09 7.57
CA LYS A 101 -5.53 -16.01 6.52
C LYS A 101 -4.58 -15.98 5.32
N VAL A 102 -4.22 -14.80 4.82
CA VAL A 102 -3.41 -14.65 3.60
C VAL A 102 -1.96 -15.05 3.82
N ASN A 103 -1.42 -14.75 5.01
CA ASN A 103 -0.04 -15.06 5.35
C ASN A 103 0.13 -16.43 6.03
N GLU A 104 -0.96 -17.16 6.25
CA GLU A 104 -0.97 -18.45 6.96
C GLU A 104 -0.26 -18.38 8.32
N CYS A 105 -0.47 -17.27 9.04
CA CYS A 105 0.25 -16.93 10.26
C CYS A 105 -0.69 -16.83 11.47
N ASP A 106 -0.13 -16.70 12.67
CA ASP A 106 -0.91 -16.61 13.90
C ASP A 106 -1.05 -15.18 14.46
N GLU A 107 -1.65 -15.07 15.64
CA GLU A 107 -1.85 -13.79 16.31
C GLU A 107 -0.54 -13.15 16.79
N LEU A 108 0.48 -13.94 17.13
CA LEU A 108 1.77 -13.40 17.52
C LEU A 108 2.44 -12.72 16.31
N ASP A 109 2.40 -13.35 15.14
CA ASP A 109 2.91 -12.78 13.89
C ASP A 109 2.21 -11.46 13.55
N TRP A 110 0.89 -11.41 13.68
CA TRP A 110 0.11 -10.18 13.53
C TRP A 110 0.58 -9.08 14.48
N MET A 111 0.74 -9.41 15.78
CA MET A 111 1.19 -8.44 16.78
C MET A 111 2.59 -7.89 16.47
N LEU A 112 3.49 -8.75 15.98
CA LEU A 112 4.83 -8.37 15.55
C LEU A 112 4.77 -7.42 14.33
N ALA A 113 3.94 -7.73 13.32
CA ALA A 113 3.75 -6.88 12.15
C ALA A 113 3.20 -5.48 12.54
N VAL A 114 2.23 -5.43 13.45
CA VAL A 114 1.70 -4.16 13.99
C VAL A 114 2.77 -3.37 14.75
N GLN A 115 3.59 -4.05 15.56
CA GLN A 115 4.68 -3.42 16.29
C GLN A 115 5.74 -2.86 15.34
N GLU A 116 6.12 -3.60 14.30
CA GLU A 116 7.09 -3.18 13.30
C GLU A 116 6.63 -1.92 12.57
N VAL A 117 5.37 -1.90 12.11
CA VAL A 117 4.79 -0.71 11.47
C VAL A 117 4.71 0.48 12.41
N SER A 118 4.42 0.26 13.70
CA SER A 118 4.46 1.33 14.70
C SER A 118 5.87 1.94 14.81
N ILE A 119 6.91 1.11 14.84
CA ILE A 119 8.30 1.57 14.87
C ILE A 119 8.67 2.34 13.59
N LYS A 120 8.35 1.79 12.42
CA LYS A 120 8.55 2.46 11.12
C LYS A 120 7.84 3.81 11.08
N SER A 121 6.59 3.87 11.55
CA SER A 121 5.82 5.11 11.65
C SER A 121 6.51 6.16 12.51
N MET A 122 7.00 5.77 13.69
CA MET A 122 7.71 6.69 14.60
C MET A 122 8.99 7.25 13.97
N LYS A 123 9.77 6.42 13.24
CA LYS A 123 10.99 6.86 12.56
C LYS A 123 10.66 7.80 11.40
N ARG A 124 9.84 7.35 10.45
CA ARG A 124 9.50 8.10 9.24
C ARG A 124 8.85 9.44 9.52
N ASN A 125 8.05 9.55 10.60
CA ASN A 125 7.40 10.81 10.99
C ASN A 125 8.34 11.85 11.61
N LYS A 126 9.59 11.50 11.95
CA LYS A 126 10.61 12.47 12.38
C LYS A 126 11.15 13.28 11.20
N ILE A 127 11.28 12.66 10.04
CA ILE A 127 11.69 13.31 8.79
C ILE A 127 10.50 14.13 8.27
N LYS A 128 10.73 15.40 7.92
CA LYS A 128 9.66 16.34 7.52
C LYS A 128 9.67 16.66 6.03
N ASP A 129 10.78 16.40 5.38
CA ASP A 129 11.17 16.86 4.06
C ASP A 129 11.36 15.69 3.08
N TRP A 130 10.55 14.63 3.23
CA TRP A 130 10.49 13.53 2.29
C TRP A 130 10.28 14.02 0.85
N LYS A 131 11.19 13.64 -0.04
CA LYS A 131 11.12 13.83 -1.49
C LYS A 131 10.35 12.67 -2.08
N LEU A 132 9.42 12.97 -2.97
CA LEU A 132 8.62 11.96 -3.65
C LEU A 132 9.24 11.65 -5.02
N ASP A 133 9.62 10.40 -5.24
CA ASP A 133 10.07 9.90 -6.54
C ASP A 133 8.93 9.11 -7.20
N LEU A 134 8.37 9.69 -8.26
CA LEU A 134 7.31 9.12 -9.09
C LEU A 134 7.79 8.79 -10.50
N SER A 135 9.10 8.71 -10.73
CA SER A 135 9.67 8.45 -12.07
C SER A 135 9.09 7.19 -12.74
N LEU A 136 8.72 6.17 -11.95
CA LEU A 136 8.06 4.96 -12.43
C LEU A 136 6.75 5.23 -13.20
N VAL A 137 6.01 6.31 -12.87
CA VAL A 137 4.74 6.63 -13.53
C VAL A 137 4.93 6.80 -15.04
N GLU A 138 6.08 7.30 -15.49
CA GLU A 138 6.39 7.48 -16.90
C GLU A 138 6.32 6.16 -17.68
N GLU A 139 6.60 5.02 -17.05
CA GLU A 139 6.49 3.70 -17.67
C GLU A 139 5.05 3.28 -17.95
N TYR A 140 4.08 3.80 -17.19
CA TYR A 140 2.65 3.56 -17.40
C TYR A 140 2.03 4.52 -18.43
N LEU A 141 2.73 5.60 -18.78
CA LEU A 141 2.22 6.63 -19.69
C LEU A 141 2.69 6.44 -21.14
N LYS A 142 3.76 5.67 -21.36
CA LYS A 142 4.22 5.22 -22.69
C LYS A 142 3.11 4.45 -23.42
#